data_AF-A0A6P6I0N6-F1
#
_entry.id   AF-A0A6P6I0N6-F1
#
_cell.length_a   1.000
_cell.length_b   1.000
_cell.length_c   1.000
_cell.angle_alpha   90.00
_cell.angle_beta   90.00
_cell.angle_gamma   90.00
#
_symmetry.space_group_name_H-M   'P 1'
#
loop_
_entity.id
_entity.type
_entity.pdbx_description
1 polymer ?
#
loop_
_entity_poly.entity_id
_entity_poly.type
_entity_poly.pdbx_seq_one_letter_code
_entity_poly.pdbx_strand_id
1 'polypeptide(L)'
;MALRVLTRAMGSLSLTPPAVAPLSSSLLPAAQVTSSTLLQLPSSSLLLLCRPVLTSVALSANFVSWKSRTKYTITPVKMRKSGGRNHTGRIQVHGIGGGHKQRYRMIDFLRFRPELEAKPGPFEEKVIVVRYDPCRSADIALVAGGSRKRWIIATENMQAGDIILNSDHIGRMAVAAREGDAHPLGALPVGTLINNVESEPGRGAQYIRAAGSGNVHGNSRPGIQR
;
A
#
# COMPACT_ATOMS: atom_id res chain seq x y z
N MET A 1 17.76 39.35 35.59
CA MET A 1 17.14 40.69 35.49
C MET A 1 16.46 40.75 34.12
N ALA A 2 15.14 40.73 33.90
CA ALA A 2 13.97 40.80 34.77
C ALA A 2 12.77 40.14 34.05
N LEU A 3 11.79 39.74 34.86
CA LEU A 3 10.50 39.13 34.55
C LEU A 3 9.52 40.03 33.77
N ARG A 4 8.54 39.40 33.09
CA ARG A 4 7.09 39.72 32.98
C ARG A 4 6.50 38.86 31.85
N VAL A 5 5.84 37.71 32.08
CA VAL A 5 4.48 37.44 32.61
C VAL A 5 3.37 38.25 31.92
N LEU A 6 2.57 37.57 31.08
CA LEU A 6 1.14 37.85 30.93
C LEU A 6 0.38 36.57 30.53
N THR A 7 -0.77 36.38 31.16
CA THR A 7 -1.61 35.17 31.24
C THR A 7 -2.93 35.32 30.45
N ARG A 8 -3.70 34.21 30.40
CA ARG A 8 -5.14 34.03 30.08
C ARG A 8 -5.49 33.89 28.58
N ALA A 9 -6.43 33.03 28.14
CA ALA A 9 -7.46 32.24 28.81
C ALA A 9 -7.83 30.98 28.00
N MET A 10 -8.48 30.03 28.69
CA MET A 10 -8.98 28.73 28.24
C MET A 10 -10.24 28.82 27.37
N GLY A 11 -10.45 27.79 26.54
CA GLY A 11 -11.72 27.54 25.85
C GLY A 11 -11.79 26.09 25.35
N SER A 12 -12.10 25.16 26.25
CA SER A 12 -12.43 23.76 25.94
C SER A 12 -13.94 23.63 25.71
N LEU A 13 -14.35 22.99 24.61
CA LEU A 13 -15.74 22.62 24.37
C LEU A 13 -15.83 21.10 24.22
N SER A 14 -16.41 20.44 25.22
CA SER A 14 -16.84 19.04 25.18
C SER A 14 -18.37 19.01 25.16
N LEU A 15 -18.97 18.42 24.13
CA LEU A 15 -20.42 18.21 24.03
C LEU A 15 -20.77 16.84 24.60
N THR A 16 -21.50 16.84 25.71
CA THR A 16 -22.22 15.69 26.27
C THR A 16 -23.71 15.79 25.93
N PRO A 17 -24.38 14.70 25.55
CA PRO A 17 -25.83 14.71 25.34
C PRO A 17 -26.59 14.49 26.66
N PRO A 18 -27.74 15.16 26.88
CA PRO A 18 -28.55 14.94 28.07
C PRO A 18 -29.51 13.76 27.93
N ALA A 19 -29.63 12.99 29.00
CA ALA A 19 -30.73 12.06 29.28
C ALA A 19 -31.73 12.74 30.21
N VAL A 20 -33.04 12.65 29.91
CA VAL A 20 -34.14 12.93 30.85
C VAL A 20 -35.25 11.89 30.63
N ALA A 21 -35.76 11.38 31.74
CA ALA A 21 -36.66 10.22 31.86
C ALA A 21 -38.14 10.65 32.11
N PRO A 22 -39.02 9.84 32.75
CA PRO A 22 -40.25 9.29 32.17
C PRO A 22 -41.54 9.90 32.75
N LEU A 23 -42.71 9.65 32.12
CA LEU A 23 -44.03 9.90 32.72
C LEU A 23 -45.05 8.83 32.30
N SER A 24 -46.00 8.61 33.21
CA SER A 24 -46.79 7.40 33.45
C SER A 24 -48.26 7.45 32.98
N SER A 25 -48.80 6.27 32.62
CA SER A 25 -50.15 5.72 32.79
C SER A 25 -51.42 6.60 32.80
N SER A 26 -52.43 6.26 31.97
CA SER A 26 -53.79 5.81 32.41
C SER A 26 -54.84 5.61 31.28
N LEU A 27 -55.44 4.41 31.29
CA LEU A 27 -56.88 4.06 31.23
C LEU A 27 -57.77 4.28 29.95
N LEU A 28 -58.06 3.16 29.26
CA LEU A 28 -59.34 2.51 28.78
C LEU A 28 -60.66 3.33 28.61
N PRO A 29 -61.75 2.84 27.90
CA PRO A 29 -62.01 1.49 27.34
C PRO A 29 -62.74 1.41 25.95
N ALA A 30 -62.99 0.15 25.52
CA ALA A 30 -64.18 -0.37 24.83
C ALA A 30 -64.26 -0.37 23.28
N ALA A 31 -64.15 -1.57 22.71
CA ALA A 31 -65.25 -2.20 21.96
C ALA A 31 -64.92 -3.69 21.72
N GLN A 32 -65.80 -4.57 22.19
CA GLN A 32 -65.78 -5.99 21.88
C GLN A 32 -66.57 -6.25 20.61
N VAL A 33 -66.06 -7.10 19.73
CA VAL A 33 -66.90 -7.96 18.89
C VAL A 33 -66.30 -9.36 18.92
N THR A 34 -67.06 -10.26 19.54
CA THR A 34 -66.91 -11.70 19.51
C THR A 34 -67.37 -12.22 18.15
N SER A 35 -66.65 -13.17 17.57
CA SER A 35 -67.20 -14.47 17.17
C SER A 35 -66.17 -15.33 16.45
N SER A 36 -66.08 -16.54 16.98
CA SER A 36 -65.35 -17.73 16.57
C SER A 36 -65.47 -18.10 15.08
N THR A 37 -64.36 -18.56 14.50
CA THR A 37 -64.41 -19.70 13.56
C THR A 37 -63.06 -20.41 13.54
N LEU A 38 -63.09 -21.68 13.95
CA LEU A 38 -62.00 -22.64 13.85
C LEU A 38 -61.78 -22.98 12.38
N LEU A 39 -60.60 -22.67 11.86
CA LEU A 39 -60.07 -23.29 10.65
C LEU A 39 -58.61 -23.70 10.89
N GLN A 40 -58.45 -24.95 11.32
CA GLN A 40 -57.19 -25.68 11.22
C GLN A 40 -56.78 -25.77 9.74
N LEU A 41 -55.55 -25.36 9.46
CA LEU A 41 -54.86 -25.67 8.21
C LEU A 41 -53.63 -26.55 8.50
N PRO A 42 -53.27 -27.42 7.55
CA PRO A 42 -52.55 -28.64 7.82
C PRO A 42 -51.03 -28.43 7.97
N SER A 43 -50.47 -29.24 8.83
CA SER A 43 -49.08 -29.63 8.87
C SER A 43 -48.60 -30.12 7.50
N SER A 44 -47.75 -29.35 6.80
CA SER A 44 -46.63 -29.84 5.97
C SER A 44 -46.13 -28.78 5.00
N SER A 45 -45.04 -28.09 5.36
CA SER A 45 -43.92 -27.81 4.45
C SER A 45 -42.88 -27.06 5.27
N LEU A 46 -41.92 -27.80 5.83
CA LEU A 46 -40.66 -27.22 6.29
C LEU A 46 -39.99 -26.59 5.07
N LEU A 47 -40.26 -25.31 4.82
CA LEU A 47 -39.42 -24.50 3.96
C LEU A 47 -38.04 -24.55 4.61
N LEU A 48 -37.16 -25.37 4.05
CA LEU A 48 -35.73 -25.34 4.30
C LEU A 48 -35.32 -23.89 4.05
N LEU A 49 -35.24 -23.11 5.12
CA LEU A 49 -34.55 -21.84 5.13
C LEU A 49 -33.19 -22.18 4.55
N CYS A 50 -32.92 -21.68 3.34
CA CYS A 50 -31.61 -21.80 2.73
C CYS A 50 -30.63 -21.35 3.80
N ARG A 51 -29.82 -22.29 4.30
CA ARG A 51 -28.76 -22.00 5.27
C ARG A 51 -28.02 -20.80 4.67
N PRO A 52 -27.99 -19.62 5.33
CA PRO A 52 -27.04 -18.61 4.90
C PRO A 52 -25.69 -19.31 4.96
N VAL A 53 -25.02 -19.43 3.82
CA VAL A 53 -23.65 -19.93 3.76
C VAL A 53 -22.87 -18.91 4.57
N LEU A 54 -22.69 -19.19 5.86
CA LEU A 54 -21.86 -18.42 6.76
C LEU A 54 -20.44 -18.58 6.25
N THR A 55 -20.03 -17.72 5.32
CA THR A 55 -18.69 -17.70 4.72
C THR A 55 -17.62 -17.24 5.72
N SER A 56 -18.01 -16.92 6.96
CA SER A 56 -17.11 -16.41 7.99
C SER A 56 -17.39 -17.04 9.36
N VAL A 57 -17.03 -18.31 9.54
CA VAL A 57 -16.76 -18.79 10.90
C VAL A 57 -15.43 -18.17 11.32
N ALA A 58 -15.44 -17.43 12.42
CA ALA A 58 -14.23 -16.92 13.06
C ALA A 58 -13.49 -18.09 13.70
N LEU A 59 -12.73 -18.83 12.90
CA LEU A 59 -11.71 -19.71 13.45
C LEU A 59 -10.61 -18.81 14.01
N SER A 60 -10.45 -18.79 15.33
CA SER A 60 -9.24 -18.26 15.95
C SER A 60 -8.05 -18.97 15.31
N ALA A 61 -7.39 -18.30 14.37
CA ALA A 61 -6.34 -18.88 13.56
C ALA A 61 -5.02 -18.24 13.95
N ASN A 62 -4.03 -19.06 14.30
CA ASN A 62 -2.66 -18.62 14.56
C ASN A 62 -1.97 -18.25 13.23
N PHE A 63 -2.29 -17.09 12.68
CA PHE A 63 -1.68 -16.59 11.45
C PHE A 63 -0.34 -15.91 11.73
N VAL A 64 0.75 -16.47 11.18
CA VAL A 64 2.07 -15.85 11.17
C VAL A 64 2.40 -15.39 9.76
N SER A 65 2.72 -14.10 9.61
CA SER A 65 3.10 -13.52 8.33
C SER A 65 4.44 -14.11 7.84
N TRP A 66 4.53 -14.43 6.54
CA TRP A 66 5.79 -14.87 5.93
C TRP A 66 6.82 -13.74 5.82
N LYS A 67 6.40 -12.48 6.02
CA LYS A 67 7.22 -11.27 5.92
C LYS A 67 8.02 -11.02 7.22
N SER A 68 8.80 -11.99 7.66
CA SER A 68 9.60 -11.91 8.90
C SER A 68 11.08 -11.64 8.68
N ARG A 69 11.53 -11.60 7.41
CA ARG A 69 12.95 -11.42 7.07
C ARG A 69 13.41 -9.99 7.29
N THR A 70 14.46 -9.81 8.08
CA THR A 70 15.06 -8.50 8.39
C THR A 70 16.19 -8.10 7.44
N LYS A 71 17.01 -9.06 6.99
CA LYS A 71 18.18 -8.79 6.13
C LYS A 71 17.82 -8.90 4.65
N TYR A 72 18.34 -7.98 3.84
CA TYR A 72 18.20 -8.02 2.38
C TYR A 72 18.86 -9.28 1.80
N THR A 73 18.23 -9.91 0.81
CA THR A 73 18.80 -11.08 0.12
C THR A 73 18.32 -11.13 -1.33
N ILE A 74 19.24 -11.47 -2.23
CA ILE A 74 18.97 -11.58 -3.68
C ILE A 74 18.24 -12.89 -4.00
N THR A 75 18.40 -13.90 -3.15
CA THR A 75 17.80 -15.22 -3.34
C THR A 75 16.27 -15.15 -3.23
N PRO A 76 15.54 -15.86 -4.09
CA PRO A 76 14.08 -15.86 -4.03
C PRO A 76 13.57 -16.47 -2.71
N VAL A 77 12.81 -15.69 -1.96
CA VAL A 77 12.24 -16.06 -0.66
C VAL A 77 10.95 -16.84 -0.87
N LYS A 78 10.73 -17.90 -0.08
CA LYS A 78 9.47 -18.65 -0.10
C LYS A 78 8.34 -17.77 0.45
N MET A 79 7.33 -17.52 -0.38
CA MET A 79 6.13 -16.75 0.00
C MET A 79 4.96 -17.69 0.27
N ARG A 80 4.14 -17.38 1.28
CA ARG A 80 2.83 -17.99 1.50
C ARG A 80 1.74 -17.03 1.06
N LYS A 81 0.80 -17.48 0.22
CA LYS A 81 -0.36 -16.69 -0.20
C LYS A 81 -1.39 -16.63 0.93
N SER A 82 -2.07 -15.49 1.09
CA SER A 82 -3.12 -15.30 2.10
C SER A 82 -4.48 -15.87 1.69
N GLY A 83 -4.76 -15.93 0.38
CA GLY A 83 -6.07 -16.36 -0.13
C GLY A 83 -7.22 -15.46 0.32
N GLY A 84 -6.99 -14.14 0.34
CA GLY A 84 -8.02 -13.14 0.67
C GLY A 84 -8.40 -13.03 2.15
N ARG A 85 -7.72 -13.77 3.05
CA ARG A 85 -8.01 -13.80 4.48
C ARG A 85 -7.14 -12.84 5.30
N ASN A 86 -7.72 -12.32 6.38
CA ASN A 86 -7.01 -11.52 7.38
C ASN A 86 -6.37 -12.41 8.48
N HIS A 87 -5.73 -11.80 9.47
CA HIS A 87 -5.07 -12.52 10.57
C HIS A 87 -6.06 -13.34 11.44
N THR A 88 -7.33 -12.93 11.50
CA THR A 88 -8.42 -13.66 12.19
C THR A 88 -8.98 -14.81 11.35
N GLY A 89 -8.48 -15.04 10.13
CA GLY A 89 -8.98 -16.09 9.23
C GLY A 89 -10.27 -15.74 8.48
N ARG A 90 -10.84 -14.54 8.67
CA ARG A 90 -12.02 -14.07 7.93
C ARG A 90 -11.63 -13.61 6.53
N ILE A 91 -12.49 -13.87 5.55
CA ILE A 91 -12.33 -13.35 4.18
C ILE A 91 -12.55 -11.84 4.21
N GLN A 92 -11.55 -11.07 3.79
CA GLN A 92 -11.61 -9.62 3.67
C GLN A 92 -11.67 -9.18 2.20
N VAL A 93 -11.02 -9.94 1.31
CA VAL A 93 -11.02 -9.68 -0.13
C VAL A 93 -11.45 -10.95 -0.85
N HIS A 94 -12.52 -10.83 -1.63
CA HIS A 94 -13.07 -11.92 -2.42
C HIS A 94 -12.26 -12.13 -3.72
N GLY A 95 -12.39 -13.30 -4.35
CA GLY A 95 -11.72 -13.60 -5.62
C GLY A 95 -10.20 -13.88 -5.54
N ILE A 96 -9.60 -13.87 -4.35
CA ILE A 96 -8.17 -14.18 -4.15
C ILE A 96 -8.03 -15.58 -3.56
N GLY A 97 -7.47 -16.53 -4.32
CA GLY A 97 -7.22 -17.89 -3.87
C GLY A 97 -6.49 -18.74 -4.91
N GLY A 98 -5.77 -19.76 -4.47
CA GLY A 98 -5.09 -20.71 -5.36
C GLY A 98 -3.93 -20.11 -6.19
N GLY A 99 -3.86 -20.50 -7.45
CA GLY A 99 -2.82 -20.12 -8.42
C GLY A 99 -1.45 -20.79 -8.17
N HIS A 100 -0.56 -20.71 -9.17
CA HIS A 100 0.77 -21.33 -9.11
C HIS A 100 1.61 -20.83 -7.93
N LYS A 101 2.49 -21.68 -7.39
CA LYS A 101 3.43 -21.31 -6.32
C LYS A 101 4.43 -20.27 -6.82
N GLN A 102 4.67 -19.23 -6.01
CA GLN A 102 5.55 -18.11 -6.37
C GLN A 102 6.62 -17.92 -5.29
N ARG A 103 7.77 -17.36 -5.70
CA ARG A 103 8.84 -16.96 -4.79
C ARG A 103 9.00 -15.44 -4.88
N TYR A 104 9.13 -14.80 -3.73
CA TYR A 104 9.30 -13.36 -3.62
C TYR A 104 10.75 -12.96 -3.87
N ARG A 105 10.95 -11.93 -4.70
CA ARG A 105 12.26 -11.29 -4.85
C ARG A 105 12.23 -9.93 -4.18
N MET A 106 13.15 -9.73 -3.25
CA MET A 106 13.30 -8.46 -2.54
C MET A 106 13.83 -7.42 -3.52
N ILE A 107 13.06 -6.36 -3.77
CA ILE A 107 13.48 -5.20 -4.55
C ILE A 107 13.99 -4.11 -3.60
N ASP A 108 15.05 -3.43 -4.02
CA ASP A 108 15.45 -2.15 -3.46
C ASP A 108 14.77 -1.00 -4.24
N PHE A 109 13.80 -0.34 -3.60
CA PHE A 109 13.10 0.81 -4.17
C PHE A 109 13.84 2.13 -3.95
N LEU A 110 14.88 2.13 -3.12
CA LEU A 110 15.72 3.30 -2.89
C LEU A 110 16.93 3.22 -3.82
N ARG A 111 16.88 3.94 -4.95
CA ARG A 111 17.94 3.90 -5.97
C ARG A 111 19.24 4.46 -5.42
N PHE A 112 19.21 5.65 -4.84
CA PHE A 112 20.37 6.24 -4.18
C PHE A 112 20.47 5.73 -2.73
N ARG A 113 21.26 4.67 -2.55
CA ARG A 113 21.68 4.18 -1.23
C ARG A 113 23.19 3.98 -1.29
N PRO A 114 24.04 4.90 -0.81
CA PRO A 114 25.48 4.63 -0.77
C PRO A 114 25.78 3.45 0.15
N GLU A 115 26.85 2.72 -0.14
CA GLU A 115 27.37 1.68 0.76
C GLU A 115 28.11 2.33 1.92
N LEU A 116 28.01 1.77 3.13
CA LEU A 116 28.59 2.35 4.36
C LEU A 116 30.10 2.57 4.25
N GLU A 117 30.79 1.70 3.51
CA GLU A 117 32.24 1.74 3.32
C GLU A 117 32.65 2.54 2.06
N ALA A 118 31.69 2.87 1.19
CA ALA A 118 31.97 3.65 -0.01
C ALA A 118 31.97 5.14 0.30
N LYS A 119 32.84 5.89 -0.39
CA LYS A 119 32.87 7.35 -0.29
C LYS A 119 31.48 7.91 -0.58
N PRO A 120 31.00 8.91 0.19
CA PRO A 120 29.75 9.57 -0.13
C PRO A 120 29.88 10.23 -1.49
N GLY A 121 29.06 9.82 -2.45
CA GLY A 121 29.10 10.35 -3.80
C GLY A 121 28.24 9.58 -4.79
N PRO A 122 28.16 10.06 -6.04
CA PRO A 122 27.57 9.33 -7.15
C PRO A 122 28.28 7.99 -7.34
N PHE A 123 27.52 6.97 -7.71
CA PHE A 123 28.07 5.64 -8.00
C PHE A 123 27.38 5.01 -9.20
N GLU A 124 28.15 4.22 -9.93
CA GLU A 124 27.69 3.48 -11.09
C GLU A 124 27.39 2.02 -10.71
N GLU A 125 26.36 1.46 -11.32
CA GLU A 125 26.04 0.03 -11.21
C GLU A 125 25.94 -0.57 -12.60
N LYS A 126 26.41 -1.82 -12.74
CA LYS A 126 26.28 -2.59 -13.98
C LYS A 126 25.06 -3.50 -13.90
N VAL A 127 24.25 -3.51 -14.95
CA VAL A 127 23.14 -4.44 -15.14
C VAL A 127 23.71 -5.81 -15.50
N ILE A 128 23.44 -6.81 -14.67
CA ILE A 128 23.87 -8.19 -14.91
C ILE A 128 22.83 -8.91 -15.78
N VAL A 129 21.56 -8.84 -15.39
CA VAL A 129 20.49 -9.58 -16.06
C VAL A 129 19.12 -8.96 -15.80
N VAL A 130 18.27 -8.94 -16.82
CA VAL A 130 16.85 -8.59 -16.71
C VAL A 130 16.04 -9.88 -16.68
N ARG A 131 15.08 -9.98 -15.76
CA ARG A 131 14.28 -11.18 -15.50
C ARG A 131 12.83 -10.81 -15.22
N TYR A 132 11.95 -11.72 -15.60
CA TYR A 132 10.54 -11.69 -15.21
C TYR A 132 10.32 -11.89 -13.70
N ASP A 133 9.37 -11.15 -13.13
CA ASP A 133 8.94 -11.31 -11.74
C ASP A 133 7.45 -11.65 -11.59
N PRO A 134 7.08 -12.79 -10.97
CA PRO A 134 5.68 -13.18 -10.85
C PRO A 134 4.91 -12.40 -9.77
N CYS A 135 5.57 -11.55 -8.98
CA CYS A 135 4.95 -10.80 -7.88
C CYS A 135 4.53 -9.37 -8.27
N ARG A 136 4.87 -8.92 -9.48
CA ARG A 136 4.53 -7.60 -10.02
C ARG A 136 4.40 -7.68 -11.53
N SER A 137 3.87 -6.64 -12.16
CA SER A 137 3.76 -6.59 -13.63
C SER A 137 5.08 -6.23 -14.31
N ALA A 138 5.89 -5.37 -13.68
CA ALA A 138 7.15 -4.89 -14.24
C ALA A 138 8.29 -5.94 -14.12
N ASP A 139 9.15 -5.97 -15.12
CA ASP A 139 10.38 -6.76 -15.08
C ASP A 139 11.39 -6.17 -14.09
N ILE A 140 12.32 -7.02 -13.67
CA ILE A 140 13.35 -6.66 -12.70
C ILE A 140 14.76 -6.84 -13.27
N ALA A 141 15.64 -5.93 -12.88
CA ALA A 141 17.05 -6.00 -13.22
C ALA A 141 17.87 -6.35 -11.98
N LEU A 142 18.79 -7.31 -12.13
CA LEU A 142 19.85 -7.55 -11.16
C LEU A 142 21.00 -6.60 -11.49
N VAL A 143 21.30 -5.70 -10.57
CA VAL A 143 22.39 -4.73 -10.72
C VAL A 143 23.47 -4.99 -9.69
N ALA A 144 24.71 -4.71 -10.07
CA ALA A 144 25.89 -4.85 -9.22
C ALA A 144 26.72 -3.59 -9.27
N GLY A 145 27.12 -3.09 -8.09
CA GLY A 145 28.02 -1.95 -7.95
C GLY A 145 28.90 -2.15 -6.73
N GLY A 146 30.20 -1.90 -6.88
CA GLY A 146 31.18 -2.17 -5.81
C GLY A 146 31.11 -3.62 -5.34
N SER A 147 30.81 -3.83 -4.05
CA SER A 147 30.77 -5.14 -3.40
C SER A 147 29.37 -5.81 -3.43
N ARG A 148 28.32 -5.05 -3.76
CA ARG A 148 26.92 -5.46 -3.53
C ARG A 148 26.15 -5.72 -4.81
N LYS A 149 25.09 -6.52 -4.67
CA LYS A 149 24.13 -6.82 -5.74
C LYS A 149 22.70 -6.63 -5.23
N ARG A 150 21.83 -6.05 -6.05
CA ARG A 150 20.44 -5.80 -5.69
C ARG A 150 19.49 -5.89 -6.87
N TRP A 151 18.22 -6.15 -6.58
CA TRP A 151 17.15 -6.14 -7.57
C TRP A 151 16.52 -4.76 -7.58
N ILE A 152 16.37 -4.21 -8.78
CA ILE A 152 15.65 -2.96 -9.04
C ILE A 152 14.54 -3.24 -10.06
N ILE A 153 13.61 -2.31 -10.21
CA ILE A 153 12.68 -2.32 -11.35
C ILE A 153 13.49 -2.01 -12.61
N ALA A 154 13.32 -2.83 -13.65
CA ALA A 154 13.92 -2.58 -14.96
C ALA A 154 13.18 -1.45 -15.67
N THR A 155 13.90 -0.62 -16.42
CA THR A 155 13.30 0.32 -17.37
C THR A 155 13.04 -0.40 -18.71
N GLU A 156 12.37 0.27 -19.64
CA GLU A 156 11.87 -0.31 -20.89
C GLU A 156 12.98 -0.88 -21.78
N ASN A 157 14.05 -0.10 -22.01
CA ASN A 157 15.14 -0.49 -22.90
C ASN A 157 16.38 -1.00 -22.15
N MET A 158 16.23 -1.42 -20.89
CA MET A 158 17.36 -1.88 -20.08
C MET A 158 17.85 -3.26 -20.53
N GLN A 159 19.14 -3.37 -20.82
CA GLN A 159 19.78 -4.61 -21.28
C GLN A 159 20.88 -5.09 -20.32
N ALA A 160 21.23 -6.37 -20.44
CA ALA A 160 22.36 -6.93 -19.70
C ALA A 160 23.67 -6.33 -20.22
N GLY A 161 24.47 -5.75 -19.33
CA GLY A 161 25.74 -5.08 -19.66
C GLY A 161 25.70 -3.57 -19.49
N ASP A 162 24.51 -2.97 -19.45
CA ASP A 162 24.33 -1.52 -19.31
C ASP A 162 24.90 -0.99 -17.99
N ILE A 163 25.39 0.25 -18.02
CA ILE A 163 25.90 0.97 -16.86
C ILE A 163 24.89 2.06 -16.52
N ILE A 164 24.39 2.04 -15.29
CA ILE A 164 23.42 3.00 -14.73
C ILE A 164 24.11 3.89 -13.71
N LEU A 165 23.85 5.19 -13.78
CA LEU A 165 24.35 6.17 -12.84
C LEU A 165 23.34 6.45 -11.75
N ASN A 166 23.76 6.43 -10.48
CA ASN A 166 22.96 6.91 -9.37
C ASN A 166 23.66 8.12 -8.73
N SER A 167 22.99 9.27 -8.72
CA SER A 167 23.52 10.50 -8.14
C SER A 167 22.47 11.24 -7.33
N ASP A 168 22.92 11.93 -6.29
CA ASP A 168 22.11 12.83 -5.44
C ASP A 168 22.53 14.31 -5.61
N HIS A 169 23.37 14.58 -6.61
CA HIS A 169 23.87 15.93 -6.84
C HIS A 169 22.87 16.76 -7.64
N ILE A 170 22.48 17.93 -7.11
CA ILE A 170 21.67 18.92 -7.81
C ILE A 170 22.61 19.99 -8.37
N GLY A 171 22.87 19.91 -9.68
CA GLY A 171 23.68 20.89 -10.40
C GLY A 171 22.92 22.18 -10.72
N ARG A 172 23.65 23.24 -11.07
CA ARG A 172 23.06 24.50 -11.55
C ARG A 172 22.38 24.35 -12.91
N MET A 173 22.88 23.45 -13.74
CA MET A 173 22.33 23.13 -15.05
C MET A 173 21.67 21.75 -15.00
N ALA A 174 20.58 21.60 -15.75
CA ALA A 174 19.89 20.32 -15.88
C ALA A 174 20.77 19.28 -16.57
N VAL A 175 20.69 18.04 -16.11
CA VAL A 175 21.43 16.90 -16.65
C VAL A 175 20.59 16.19 -17.71
N ALA A 176 21.19 15.90 -18.87
CA ALA A 176 20.58 15.01 -19.86
C ALA A 176 20.69 13.55 -19.37
N ALA A 177 19.71 13.12 -18.57
CA ALA A 177 19.68 11.78 -18.00
C ALA A 177 19.44 10.71 -19.09
N ARG A 178 20.15 9.58 -18.99
CA ARG A 178 19.88 8.41 -19.83
C ARG A 178 18.84 7.53 -19.15
N GLU A 179 18.24 6.65 -19.92
CA GLU A 179 17.30 5.67 -19.37
C GLU A 179 18.01 4.74 -18.38
N GLY A 180 17.40 4.54 -17.21
CA GLY A 180 17.96 3.74 -16.12
C GLY A 180 18.76 4.56 -15.09
N ASP A 181 19.18 5.78 -15.43
CA ASP A 181 19.85 6.68 -14.50
C ASP A 181 18.89 7.19 -13.42
N ALA A 182 19.42 7.41 -12.22
CA ALA A 182 18.67 7.95 -11.09
C ALA A 182 19.30 9.28 -10.65
N HIS A 183 18.49 10.34 -10.76
CA HIS A 183 18.82 11.71 -10.38
C HIS A 183 17.71 12.30 -9.49
N PRO A 184 18.03 13.28 -8.64
CA PRO A 184 17.00 14.05 -7.95
C PRO A 184 16.18 14.87 -8.94
N LEU A 185 14.90 15.10 -8.63
CA LEU A 185 13.98 15.83 -9.52
C LEU A 185 14.48 17.23 -9.90
N GLY A 186 15.19 17.91 -9.00
CA GLY A 186 15.76 19.24 -9.28
C GLY A 186 16.90 19.26 -10.29
N ALA A 187 17.52 18.11 -10.59
CA ALA A 187 18.59 18.01 -11.58
C ALA A 187 18.08 17.66 -13.00
N LEU A 188 16.82 17.26 -13.12
CA LEU A 188 16.24 16.84 -14.40
C LEU A 188 15.61 18.02 -15.15
N PRO A 189 15.68 18.05 -16.50
CA PRO A 189 14.95 19.03 -17.27
C PRO A 189 13.45 18.75 -17.24
N VAL A 190 12.66 19.83 -17.30
CA VAL A 190 11.20 19.77 -17.46
C VAL A 190 10.85 19.04 -18.76
N GLY A 191 9.87 18.15 -18.70
CA GLY A 191 9.44 17.32 -19.82
C GLY A 191 10.04 15.90 -19.83
N THR A 192 10.92 15.56 -18.87
CA THR A 192 11.51 14.23 -18.78
C THR A 192 10.51 13.17 -18.31
N LEU A 193 10.57 11.98 -18.91
CA LEU A 193 9.80 10.83 -18.46
C LEU A 193 10.48 10.20 -17.24
N ILE A 194 9.73 10.07 -16.15
CA ILE A 194 10.21 9.54 -14.87
C ILE A 194 9.33 8.37 -14.41
N ASN A 195 9.94 7.44 -13.69
CA ASN A 195 9.27 6.36 -12.98
C ASN A 195 9.84 6.24 -11.54
N ASN A 196 9.23 5.39 -10.72
CA ASN A 196 9.70 5.09 -9.36
C ASN A 196 9.90 6.35 -8.48
N VAL A 197 8.87 7.19 -8.39
CA VAL A 197 8.94 8.46 -7.65
C VAL A 197 8.78 8.25 -6.14
N GLU A 198 9.60 8.96 -5.37
CA GLU A 198 9.54 9.02 -3.91
C GLU A 198 8.59 10.14 -3.45
N SER A 199 7.86 9.92 -2.36
CA SER A 199 7.02 10.97 -1.76
C SER A 199 7.85 12.01 -1.01
N GLU A 200 8.88 11.54 -0.32
CA GLU A 200 9.78 12.32 0.53
C GLU A 200 11.20 11.77 0.31
N PRO A 201 12.24 12.61 0.32
CA PRO A 201 13.61 12.15 0.09
C PRO A 201 14.01 11.02 1.04
N GLY A 202 14.46 9.89 0.49
CA GLY A 202 14.96 8.75 1.27
C GLY A 202 13.88 7.77 1.74
N ARG A 203 12.59 8.06 1.48
CA ARG A 203 11.49 7.15 1.80
C ARG A 203 11.39 5.97 0.81
N GLY A 204 12.06 6.07 -0.33
CA GLY A 204 12.04 5.10 -1.41
C GLY A 204 10.83 5.24 -2.33
N ALA A 205 10.93 4.66 -3.51
CA ALA A 205 9.89 4.76 -4.54
C ALA A 205 8.56 4.14 -4.11
N GLN A 206 7.49 4.95 -4.14
CA GLN A 206 6.12 4.52 -3.83
C GLN A 206 5.18 4.57 -5.02
N TYR A 207 5.41 5.52 -5.94
CA TYR A 207 4.55 5.79 -7.09
C TYR A 207 5.21 5.35 -8.41
N ILE A 208 4.38 5.12 -9.43
CA ILE A 208 4.81 4.82 -10.81
C ILE A 208 5.77 3.60 -10.86
N ARG A 209 5.28 2.46 -10.34
CA ARG A 209 6.03 1.18 -10.24
C ARG A 209 5.51 0.06 -11.14
N ALA A 210 4.38 0.28 -11.81
CA ALA A 210 3.77 -0.71 -12.67
C ALA A 210 4.44 -0.73 -14.05
N ALA A 211 4.33 -1.87 -14.75
CA ALA A 211 4.82 -1.99 -16.12
C ALA A 211 4.23 -0.91 -17.03
N GLY A 212 5.08 -0.34 -17.90
CA GLY A 212 4.68 0.71 -18.87
C GLY A 212 4.19 2.02 -18.26
N SER A 213 4.25 2.18 -16.92
CA SER A 213 3.83 3.41 -16.27
C SER A 213 4.98 4.42 -16.25
N GLY A 214 4.72 5.62 -16.75
CA GLY A 214 5.62 6.77 -16.68
C GLY A 214 4.83 8.04 -16.39
N ASN A 215 5.51 9.04 -15.86
CA ASN A 215 4.95 10.39 -15.72
C ASN A 215 5.94 11.41 -16.30
N VAL A 216 5.42 12.56 -16.72
CA VAL A 216 6.26 13.66 -17.22
C VAL A 216 6.61 14.58 -16.05
N HIS A 217 7.90 14.84 -15.85
CA HIS A 217 8.36 15.83 -14.90
C HIS A 217 7.93 17.22 -15.38
N GLY A 218 7.11 17.92 -14.59
CA GLY A 218 6.57 19.21 -14.96
C GLY A 218 6.24 20.08 -13.76
N ASN A 219 6.27 21.39 -13.97
CA ASN A 219 5.78 22.35 -12.98
C ASN A 219 4.30 22.61 -13.22
N SER A 220 3.43 21.91 -12.51
CA SER A 220 2.04 22.35 -12.39
C SER A 220 2.01 23.56 -11.47
N ARG A 221 1.75 24.76 -12.00
CA ARG A 221 1.26 25.85 -11.15
C ARG A 221 -0.02 25.34 -10.49
N PRO A 222 -0.23 25.50 -9.18
CA PRO A 222 -1.54 25.28 -8.57
C PRO A 222 -2.47 26.40 -9.04
N GLY A 223 -2.89 26.31 -10.30
CA GLY A 223 -3.85 27.19 -10.94
C GLY A 223 -5.22 26.57 -10.79
N ILE A 224 -6.08 27.28 -10.08
CA ILE A 224 -7.54 27.15 -10.03
C ILE A 224 -8.06 26.44 -11.29
N GLN A 225 -8.55 25.21 -11.11
CA GLN A 225 -9.39 24.58 -12.12
C GLN A 225 -10.60 25.49 -12.31
N ARG A 226 -10.75 26.05 -13.52
CA ARG A 226 -12.00 26.63 -13.99
C ARG A 226 -12.86 25.52 -14.59
#